data_AF-A0A6J1WW99-F1
#
_entry.id   AF-A0A6J1WW99-F1
#
_cell.length_a   1.000
_cell.length_b   1.000
_cell.length_c   1.000
_cell.angle_alpha   90.00
_cell.angle_beta   90.00
_cell.angle_gamma   90.00
#
_symmetry.space_group_name_H-M   'P 1'
#
loop_
_entity.id
_entity.type
_entity.pdbx_description
1 polymer ?
#
loop_
_entity_poly.entity_id
_entity_poly.type
_entity_poly.pdbx_seq_one_letter_code
_entity_poly.pdbx_strand_id
1 'polypeptide(L)' 'MYLFFFQVDIGVVPIPKSLTKSRIEQNVDIFDFSLTQQDRDLLKTYDKGYRTIPQLKWQSHPYYPFEKN' A
#
# COMPACT_ATOMS: atom_id res chain seq x y z
N MET A 1 5.15 8.67 3.92
CA MET A 1 4.16 9.29 4.82
C MET A 1 2.76 9.25 4.22
N TYR A 2 2.44 10.04 3.19
CA TYR A 2 1.08 10.08 2.57
C TYR A 2 0.51 8.72 2.13
N LEU A 3 1.37 7.79 1.69
CA LEU A 3 0.94 6.45 1.29
C LEU A 3 0.31 5.64 2.44
N PHE A 4 0.92 5.67 3.63
CA PHE A 4 0.41 4.89 4.77
C PHE A 4 -0.88 5.48 5.31
N PHE A 5 -1.00 6.80 5.28
CA PHE A 5 -2.24 7.46 5.60
C PHE A 5 -3.36 7.07 4.64
N PHE A 6 -3.11 7.16 3.33
CA PHE A 6 -4.10 6.76 2.33
C PHE A 6 -4.58 5.32 2.54
N GLN A 7 -3.69 4.39 2.91
CA GLN A 7 -4.06 3.02 3.25
C GLN A 7 -4.99 2.96 4.47
N VAL A 8 -4.63 3.60 5.59
CA VAL A 8 -5.48 3.66 6.79
C VAL A 8 -6.85 4.24 6.48
N ASP A 9 -6.86 5.28 5.67
CA ASP A 9 -8.03 6.04 5.28
C ASP A 9 -9.03 5.25 4.42
N ILE A 10 -8.55 4.28 3.62
CA ILE A 10 -9.39 3.31 2.91
C ILE A 10 -9.66 2.03 3.72
N GLY A 11 -9.35 2.02 5.02
CA GLY A 11 -9.59 0.90 5.93
C GLY A 11 -8.53 -0.22 5.86
N VAL A 12 -7.37 0.04 5.27
CA VAL A 12 -6.26 -0.92 5.14
C VAL A 12 -5.16 -0.60 6.14
N VAL A 13 -4.74 -1.60 6.93
CA VAL A 13 -3.64 -1.44 7.89
C VAL A 13 -2.28 -1.57 7.19
N PRO A 14 -1.45 -0.50 7.10
CA PRO A 14 -0.11 -0.58 6.51
C PRO A 14 0.86 -1.35 7.43
N ILE A 15 1.76 -2.16 6.85
CA ILE A 15 2.82 -2.87 7.60
C ILE A 15 4.19 -2.47 7.04
N PRO A 16 4.67 -1.24 7.30
CA PRO A 16 5.90 -0.74 6.71
C PRO A 16 7.14 -1.31 7.41
N LYS A 17 8.03 -1.94 6.64
CA LYS A 17 9.33 -2.41 7.15
C LYS A 17 10.40 -1.33 6.99
N SER A 18 11.09 -1.00 8.07
CA SER A 18 12.28 -0.14 8.06
C SER A 18 13.30 -0.59 9.10
N LEU A 19 14.59 -0.36 8.82
CA LEU A 19 15.68 -0.48 9.80
C LEU A 19 16.24 0.89 10.22
N THR A 20 15.83 1.96 9.53
CA THR A 20 16.27 3.32 9.83
C THR A 20 15.33 3.91 10.88
N LYS A 21 15.87 4.27 12.05
CA LYS A 21 15.12 4.80 13.19
C LYS A 21 14.22 5.98 12.81
N SER A 22 14.75 7.00 12.13
CA SER A 22 13.98 8.18 11.71
C SER A 22 12.80 7.83 10.82
N ARG A 23 12.94 6.83 9.94
CA ARG A 23 11.83 6.35 9.10
C ARG A 23 10.78 5.59 9.91
N ILE A 24 11.20 4.84 10.95
CA ILE A 24 10.24 4.15 11.83
C ILE A 24 9.38 5.19 12.55
N GLU A 25 10.01 6.22 13.11
CA GLU A 25 9.31 7.33 13.77
C GLU A 25 8.33 8.03 12.81
N GLN A 26 8.80 8.42 11.61
CA GLN A 26 7.96 9.05 10.57
C GLN A 26 6.82 8.17 10.04
N ASN A 27 6.95 6.84 10.11
CA ASN A 27 5.90 5.93 9.61
C ASN A 27 4.76 5.75 10.61
N VAL A 28 5.01 5.97 11.90
CA VAL A 28 4.00 5.93 12.98
C VAL A 28 3.33 7.29 13.15
N ASP A 29 4.05 8.37 12.86
CA ASP A 29 3.56 9.75 12.92
C ASP A 29 2.69 10.11 11.71
N ILE A 30 1.49 9.52 11.66
CA ILE A 30 0.53 9.72 10.57
C ILE A 30 -0.88 10.06 11.05
N PHE A 31 -1.14 10.17 12.35
CA PHE A 31 -2.51 10.26 12.89
C PHE A 31 -3.00 11.69 13.15
N ASP A 32 -2.17 12.68 12.85
CA ASP A 32 -2.40 14.11 13.13
C ASP A 32 -2.84 14.92 11.90
N PHE A 33 -3.04 14.28 10.74
CA PHE A 33 -3.51 14.94 9.52
C PHE A 33 -4.69 14.21 8.87
N SER A 34 -5.27 14.81 7.82
CA SER A 34 -6.29 14.18 6.99
C SER A 34 -6.12 14.54 5.52
N LEU A 35 -6.46 13.61 4.63
CA LEU A 35 -6.51 13.86 3.19
C LEU A 35 -7.84 14.49 2.81
N THR A 36 -7.80 15.52 1.97
CA THR A 36 -9.01 16.09 1.36
C THR A 36 -9.63 15.09 0.39
N GLN A 37 -10.91 15.30 0.03
CA GLN A 37 -11.56 14.47 -0.99
C GLN A 37 -10.80 14.52 -2.33
N GLN A 38 -10.30 15.69 -2.70
CA GLN A 38 -9.53 15.90 -3.94
C GLN A 38 -8.22 15.09 -3.92
N ASP A 39 -7.51 15.07 -2.79
CA ASP A 39 -6.28 14.27 -2.66
C ASP A 39 -6.58 12.77 -2.78
N ARG A 40 -7.66 12.31 -2.15
CA ARG A 40 -8.07 10.90 -2.22
C ARG A 40 -8.41 10.49 -3.64
N ASP A 41 -9.16 11.33 -4.36
CA ASP A 41 -9.55 11.05 -5.73
C ASP A 41 -8.34 11.07 -6.66
N LEU A 42 -7.42 12.01 -6.47
CA LEU A 42 -6.13 12.05 -7.18
C LEU A 42 -5.29 10.79 -6.92
N LEU A 43 -5.12 10.40 -5.66
CA LEU A 43 -4.33 9.22 -5.28
C LEU A 43 -4.92 7.92 -5.85
N LYS A 44 -6.25 7.80 -5.91
CA LYS A 44 -6.91 6.67 -6.56
C LYS A 44 -6.57 6.55 -8.05
N THR A 45 -6.34 7.66 -8.75
CA THR A 45 -5.96 7.62 -10.18
C THR A 45 -4.58 6.99 -10.44
N TYR A 46 -3.75 6.84 -9.41
CA TYR A 46 -2.43 6.22 -9.53
C TYR A 46 -2.46 4.69 -9.44
N ASP A 47 -3.60 4.08 -9.09
CA ASP A 47 -3.73 2.63 -9.16
C ASP A 47 -3.65 2.14 -10.61
N LYS A 48 -2.87 1.10 -10.82
CA LYS A 48 -2.63 0.46 -12.13
C LYS A 48 -2.95 -1.03 -12.11
N GLY A 49 -3.56 -1.54 -11.03
CA GLY A 49 -3.68 -2.98 -10.80
C GLY A 49 -2.32 -3.69 -10.67
N TYR A 50 -1.26 -2.92 -10.39
CA TYR A 50 0.11 -3.43 -10.38
C TYR A 50 0.41 -4.19 -9.08
N ARG A 51 0.96 -5.39 -9.22
CA ARG A 51 1.40 -6.23 -8.10
C ARG A 51 2.92 -6.28 -8.02
N THR A 52 3.48 -5.72 -6.94
CA THR A 52 4.93 -5.70 -6.71
C THR A 52 5.56 -7.10 -6.59
N ILE A 53 4.82 -8.06 -6.01
CA ILE A 53 5.28 -9.45 -5.86
C ILE A 53 4.27 -10.36 -6.57
N PRO A 54 4.44 -10.61 -7.87
CA PRO A 54 3.50 -11.40 -8.67
C PRO A 54 3.56 -12.91 -8.42
N GLN A 55 4.54 -13.42 -7.65
CA GLN A 55 4.67 -14.87 -7.36
C GLN A 55 4.75 -15.77 -8.63
N LEU A 56 5.37 -15.28 -9.71
CA LEU A 56 5.41 -15.95 -11.02
C LEU A 56 5.93 -17.40 -10.99
N LYS A 57 6.78 -17.73 -10.02
CA LYS A 57 7.34 -19.08 -9.84
C LYS A 57 6.26 -20.13 -9.57
N TRP A 58 5.09 -19.74 -9.05
CA TRP A 58 4.05 -20.64 -8.56
C TRP A 58 2.79 -20.63 -9.42
N GLN A 59 2.86 -20.06 -10.64
CA GLN A 59 1.70 -19.98 -11.56
C GLN A 59 1.09 -21.34 -11.94
N SER A 60 1.90 -22.40 -11.91
CA SER A 60 1.45 -23.77 -12.17
C SER A 60 0.69 -24.40 -11.00
N HIS A 61 0.74 -23.81 -9.80
CA HIS A 61 0.08 -24.37 -8.62
C HIS A 61 -1.44 -24.30 -8.76
N PRO A 62 -2.20 -25.35 -8.39
CA PRO A 62 -3.67 -25.37 -8.52
C PRO A 62 -4.36 -24.26 -7.72
N TYR A 63 -3.74 -23.78 -6.65
CA TYR A 63 -4.25 -22.71 -5.79
C TYR A 63 -3.49 -21.38 -5.99
N TYR A 64 -2.91 -21.14 -7.16
CA TYR A 64 -2.30 -19.85 -7.45
C TYR A 64 -3.37 -18.73 -7.35
N PRO A 65 -3.18 -17.72 -6.49
CA PRO A 65 -4.27 -16.81 -6.09
C PRO A 65 -4.52 -15.64 -7.05
N PHE A 66 -3.72 -15.52 -8.12
CA PHE A 66 -3.81 -14.40 -9.06
C PHE A 66 -4.22 -14.88 -10.44
N GLU A 67 -4.71 -13.96 -11.28
CA GLU A 67 -4.98 -14.27 -12.68
C GLU A 67 -3.69 -14.75 -13.36
N LYS A 68 -3.83 -15.80 -14.19
CA LYS A 68 -2.74 -16.32 -15.01
C LYS A 68 -2.68 -15.44 -16.26
N ASN A 69 -1.50 -14.89 -16.56
CA ASN A 69 -1.26 -14.15 -17.79
C ASN A 69 -1.26 -15.07 -19.00
#